data_AF-A0A0J9CU97-F1
#
_entry.id   AF-A0A0J9CU97-F1
#
_cell.length_a   1.000
_cell.length_b   1.000
_cell.length_c   1.000
_cell.angle_alpha   90.00
_cell.angle_beta   90.00
_cell.angle_gamma   90.00
#
_symmetry.space_group_name_H-M   'P 1'
#
loop_
_entity.id
_entity.type
_entity.pdbx_description
1 polymer ?
#
loop_
_entity_poly.entity_id
_entity_poly.type
_entity_poly.pdbx_seq_one_letter_code
_entity_poly.pdbx_strand_id
1 'polypeptide(L)'
;MNTENFRLWHNAHRESAISVERYLLHREHIQEPISFVDGEMRRCAIRSDSLWEISVRHLDGSQSHIGGPTFELCLKAAREMLLLSFAGAVAA
;
A
#
# COMPACT_ATOMS: atom_id res chain seq x y z
N MET A 1 -18.55 -12.77 -10.38
CA MET A 1 -18.51 -12.83 -8.91
C MET A 1 -17.12 -12.38 -8.51
N ASN A 2 -16.98 -11.19 -7.92
CA ASN A 2 -15.67 -10.66 -7.54
C ASN A 2 -15.33 -11.18 -6.15
N THR A 3 -14.09 -11.68 -5.98
CA THR A 3 -13.56 -12.11 -4.69
C THR A 3 -12.61 -11.04 -4.18
N GLU A 4 -12.69 -10.71 -2.88
CA GLU A 4 -11.71 -9.86 -2.23
C GLU A 4 -10.36 -10.60 -2.17
N ASN A 5 -9.29 -9.93 -2.58
CA ASN A 5 -7.96 -10.55 -2.64
C ASN A 5 -6.90 -9.61 -2.09
N PHE A 6 -5.94 -10.19 -1.37
CA PHE A 6 -4.77 -9.50 -0.83
C PHE A 6 -3.52 -10.01 -1.53
N ARG A 7 -2.64 -9.10 -1.93
CA ARG A 7 -1.29 -9.42 -2.41
C ARG A 7 -0.27 -8.63 -1.61
N LEU A 8 0.83 -9.29 -1.28
CA LEU A 8 1.94 -8.70 -0.56
C LEU A 8 3.17 -8.70 -1.48
N TRP A 9 3.84 -7.57 -1.55
CA TRP A 9 5.05 -7.38 -2.33
C TRP A 9 6.16 -6.79 -1.48
N HIS A 10 7.39 -7.16 -1.80
CA HIS A 10 8.58 -6.49 -1.30
C HIS A 10 9.39 -6.01 -2.49
N ASN A 11 9.56 -4.69 -2.60
CA ASN A 11 10.33 -4.03 -3.65
C ASN A 11 9.96 -4.47 -5.07
N ALA A 12 8.68 -4.53 -5.40
CA ALA A 12 8.20 -4.88 -6.75
C ALA A 12 8.84 -4.01 -7.85
N HIS A 13 9.17 -2.77 -7.51
CA HIS A 13 9.87 -1.82 -8.40
C HIS A 13 11.26 -2.29 -8.86
N ARG A 14 11.91 -3.21 -8.14
CA ARG A 14 13.25 -3.70 -8.50
C ARG A 14 13.25 -4.52 -9.78
N GLU A 15 12.12 -5.13 -10.16
CA GLU A 15 11.97 -5.78 -11.46
C GLU A 15 12.17 -4.79 -12.63
N SER A 16 11.91 -3.51 -12.38
CA SER A 16 12.06 -2.41 -13.34
C SER A 16 13.34 -1.57 -13.11
N ALA A 17 14.23 -1.99 -12.20
CA ALA A 17 15.47 -1.29 -11.85
C ALA A 17 15.31 0.21 -11.52
N ILE A 18 14.18 0.59 -10.92
CA ILE A 18 13.91 1.97 -10.47
C ILE A 18 13.97 2.06 -8.93
N SER A 19 14.22 3.25 -8.38
CA SER A 19 14.19 3.48 -6.91
C SER A 19 12.75 3.50 -6.36
N VAL A 20 12.62 3.36 -5.04
CA VAL A 20 11.33 3.56 -4.34
C VAL A 20 10.70 4.91 -4.70
N GLU A 21 11.47 6.00 -4.71
CA GLU A 21 10.95 7.33 -5.05
C GLU A 21 10.34 7.38 -6.45
N ARG A 22 11.06 6.83 -7.44
CA ARG A 22 10.58 6.80 -8.82
C ARG A 22 9.34 5.92 -8.97
N TYR A 23 9.28 4.81 -8.23
CA TYR A 23 8.11 3.95 -8.18
C TYR A 23 6.89 4.67 -7.59
N LEU A 24 7.03 5.37 -6.46
CA LEU A 24 5.93 6.10 -5.85
C LEU A 24 5.37 7.20 -6.78
N LEU A 25 6.25 7.95 -7.45
CA LEU A 25 5.84 8.95 -8.45
C LEU A 25 5.10 8.31 -9.64
N HIS A 26 5.55 7.14 -10.09
CA HIS A 26 4.88 6.41 -11.16
C HIS A 26 3.47 5.98 -10.74
N ARG A 27 3.33 5.41 -9.54
CA ARG A 27 2.05 4.99 -8.95
C ARG A 27 1.06 6.15 -8.81
N GLU A 28 1.54 7.31 -8.37
CA GLU A 28 0.75 8.55 -8.33
C GLU A 28 0.29 8.98 -9.74
N HIS A 29 1.16 8.88 -10.75
CA HIS A 29 0.85 9.24 -12.13
C HIS A 29 -0.23 8.37 -12.77
N ILE A 30 -0.22 7.06 -12.48
CA ILE A 30 -1.23 6.11 -12.99
C ILE A 30 -2.50 6.05 -12.12
N GLN A 31 -2.65 6.98 -11.16
CA GLN A 31 -3.79 7.06 -10.24
C GLN A 31 -3.96 5.82 -9.35
N GLU A 32 -2.87 5.11 -9.03
CA GLU A 32 -2.85 4.00 -8.09
C GLU A 32 -1.87 4.27 -6.93
N PRO A 33 -2.05 5.36 -6.16
CA PRO A 33 -1.09 5.77 -5.14
C PRO A 33 -0.96 4.74 -4.02
N ILE A 34 0.25 4.68 -3.44
CA ILE A 34 0.50 3.88 -2.24
C ILE A 34 0.25 4.77 -1.03
N SER A 35 -0.72 4.36 -0.21
CA SER A 35 -1.06 5.01 1.05
C SER A 35 -0.05 4.63 2.12
N PHE A 36 0.41 5.63 2.87
CA PHE A 36 1.24 5.46 4.06
C PHE A 36 0.50 6.02 5.26
N VAL A 37 0.79 5.53 6.46
CA VAL A 37 0.20 6.05 7.71
C VAL A 37 0.46 7.55 7.83
N ASP A 38 1.68 7.97 7.52
CA ASP A 38 2.10 9.36 7.54
C ASP A 38 3.26 9.63 6.55
N GLY A 39 3.66 10.90 6.46
CA GLY A 39 4.77 11.31 5.60
C GLY A 39 6.16 10.88 6.10
N GLU A 40 6.33 10.51 7.38
CA GLU A 40 7.60 10.02 7.92
C GLU A 40 7.87 8.60 7.43
N MET A 41 6.85 7.75 7.43
CA MET A 41 6.91 6.41 6.88
C MET A 41 7.26 6.43 5.38
N ARG A 42 6.64 7.32 4.60
CA ARG A 42 6.98 7.51 3.16
C ARG A 42 8.43 7.92 2.97
N ARG A 43 8.91 8.91 3.73
CA ARG A 43 10.32 9.36 3.67
C ARG A 43 11.29 8.26 4.08
N CYS A 44 10.94 7.46 5.08
CA CYS A 44 11.75 6.34 5.53
C CYS A 44 11.91 5.30 4.41
N ALA A 45 10.82 4.89 3.75
CA ALA A 45 10.84 3.95 2.64
C ALA A 45 11.69 4.43 1.46
N ILE A 46 11.61 5.72 1.12
CA ILE A 46 12.45 6.34 0.09
C ILE A 46 13.93 6.31 0.49
N ARG A 47 14.25 6.75 1.72
CA ARG A 47 15.64 6.83 2.20
C ARG A 47 16.30 5.46 2.33
N SER A 48 15.56 4.43 2.73
CA SER A 48 16.07 3.07 2.87
C SER A 48 16.01 2.25 1.59
N ASP A 49 15.41 2.78 0.52
CA ASP A 49 15.09 2.07 -0.72
C ASP A 49 14.46 0.69 -0.45
N SER A 50 13.53 0.68 0.51
CA SER A 50 12.81 -0.50 0.98
C SER A 50 11.32 -0.18 1.10
N LEU A 51 10.50 -0.95 0.38
CA LEU A 51 9.06 -0.81 0.33
C LEU A 51 8.40 -2.19 0.37
N TRP A 52 7.62 -2.40 1.41
CA TRP A 52 6.60 -3.43 1.47
C TRP A 52 5.27 -2.82 1.05
N GLU A 53 4.53 -3.53 0.18
CA GLU A 53 3.23 -3.09 -0.33
C GLU A 53 2.18 -4.20 -0.13
N ILE A 54 1.05 -3.84 0.45
CA ILE A 54 -0.17 -4.66 0.45
C ILE A 54 -1.15 -4.06 -0.54
N SER A 55 -1.45 -4.80 -1.61
CA SER A 55 -2.51 -4.46 -2.57
C SER A 55 -3.78 -5.22 -2.20
N VAL A 56 -4.89 -4.50 -2.04
CA VAL A 56 -6.21 -5.05 -1.75
C VAL A 56 -7.11 -4.82 -2.95
N ARG A 57 -7.73 -5.87 -3.48
CA ARG A 57 -8.83 -5.76 -4.43
C ARG A 57 -10.14 -5.94 -3.68
N HIS A 58 -10.97 -4.91 -3.68
CA HIS A 58 -12.27 -4.89 -3.03
C HIS A 58 -13.34 -5.55 -3.89
N LEU A 59 -14.50 -5.85 -3.29
CA LEU A 59 -15.62 -6.50 -3.99
C LEU A 59 -16.21 -5.65 -5.13
N ASP A 60 -16.20 -4.33 -4.96
CA ASP A 60 -16.63 -3.37 -5.98
C ASP A 60 -15.65 -3.25 -7.17
N GLY A 61 -14.52 -3.96 -7.10
CA GLY A 61 -13.48 -3.97 -8.13
C GLY A 61 -12.42 -2.88 -7.95
N SER A 62 -12.58 -1.96 -6.98
CA SER A 62 -11.56 -0.97 -6.65
C SER A 62 -10.32 -1.62 -6.04
N GLN A 63 -9.19 -0.91 -6.09
CA GLN A 63 -7.94 -1.35 -5.50
C GLN A 63 -7.38 -0.31 -4.54
N SER A 64 -6.78 -0.79 -3.46
CA SER A 64 -6.05 0.03 -2.49
C SER A 64 -4.66 -0.53 -2.28
N HIS A 65 -3.68 0.35 -2.13
CA HIS A 65 -2.28 -0.01 -1.98
C HIS A 65 -1.74 0.64 -0.72
N ILE A 66 -1.14 -0.15 0.15
CA ILE A 66 -0.69 0.30 1.48
C ILE A 66 0.78 -0.03 1.63
N GLY A 67 1.60 0.98 1.95
CA GLY A 67 3.05 0.91 1.96
C GLY A 67 3.65 1.00 3.35
N GLY A 68 4.80 0.35 3.54
CA GLY A 68 5.66 0.55 4.71
C GLY A 68 7.12 0.21 4.42
N PRO A 69 8.09 0.78 5.15
CA PRO A 69 9.51 0.51 4.93
C PRO A 69 9.95 -0.89 5.39
N THR A 70 9.19 -1.50 6.32
CA THR A 70 9.37 -2.88 6.78
C THR A 70 8.05 -3.64 6.70
N PHE A 71 8.12 -4.97 6.78
CA PHE A 71 6.95 -5.83 6.76
C PHE A 71 5.98 -5.52 7.91
N GLU A 72 6.50 -5.37 9.14
CA GLU A 72 5.70 -5.09 10.34
C GLU A 72 5.00 -3.74 10.24
N LEU A 73 5.69 -2.73 9.73
CA LEU A 73 5.15 -1.39 9.55
C LEU A 73 4.08 -1.35 8.45
N CYS A 74 4.28 -2.08 7.36
CA CYS A 74 3.29 -2.25 6.30
C CYS A 74 2.02 -2.96 6.81
N LEU A 75 2.17 -4.04 7.58
CA LEU A 75 1.05 -4.74 8.19
C LEU A 75 0.30 -3.88 9.21
N LYS A 76 1.03 -3.12 10.04
CA LYS A 76 0.42 -2.19 10.99
C LYS A 76 -0.39 -1.11 10.26
N ALA A 77 0.17 -0.53 9.21
CA ALA A 77 -0.51 0.44 8.35
C ALA A 77 -1.78 -0.15 7.73
N ALA A 78 -1.68 -1.37 7.18
CA ALA A 78 -2.82 -2.04 6.57
C ALA A 78 -3.93 -2.31 7.58
N ARG A 79 -3.57 -2.76 8.79
CA ARG A 79 -4.53 -2.97 9.87
C ARG A 79 -5.23 -1.67 10.25
N GLU A 80 -4.50 -0.57 10.45
CA GLU A 80 -5.09 0.72 10.82
C GLU A 80 -6.05 1.25 9.73
N MET A 81 -5.63 1.20 8.47
CA MET A 81 -6.42 1.71 7.35
C MET A 81 -7.64 0.84 7.02
N LEU A 82 -7.49 -0.50 7.08
CA LEU A 82 -8.60 -1.42 6.79
C LEU A 82 -9.61 -1.47 7.94
N LEU A 83 -9.18 -1.45 9.20
CA LEU A 83 -10.11 -1.43 10.34
C LEU A 83 -10.99 -0.18 10.36
N LEU A 84 -10.48 0.97 9.92
CA LEU A 84 -11.27 2.20 9.76
C LEU A 84 -12.35 2.06 8.68
N SER A 85 -12.12 1.21 7.66
CA SER A 85 -13.12 0.92 6.62
C SER A 85 -14.22 -0.03 7.13
N PHE A 86 -13.90 -0.98 8.01
CA PHE A 86 -14.89 -1.93 8.57
C PHE A 86 -15.76 -1.36 9.69
N ALA A 87 -15.29 -0.38 10.46
CA ALA A 87 -16.06 0.22 11.54
C ALA A 87 -17.34 0.94 11.05
N GLY A 88 -17.39 1.37 9.78
CA GLY A 88 -18.57 1.94 9.15
C GLY A 88 -19.59 0.90 8.64
N ALA A 89 -19.19 -0.36 8.46
CA ALA A 89 -20.03 -1.42 7.88
C ALA A 89 -20.90 -2.16 8.92
N VAL A 90 -20.58 -2.05 10.22
CA VAL A 90 -21.34 -2.71 11.30
C VAL A 90 -22.39 -1.77 11.93
N ALA A 91 -22.45 -0.50 11.50
CA ALA A 91 -23.34 0.52 12.05
C ALA A 91 -24.54 0.87 11.14
N ALA A 92 -24.83 0.07 10.10
CA ALA A 92 -25.95 0.28 9.17
C ALA A 92 -26.98 -0.84 9.24
#